data_AF-A0A351FVS8-F1
#
_entry.id   AF-A0A351FVS8-F1
#
_cell.length_a   1.000
_cell.length_b   1.000
_cell.length_c   1.000
_cell.angle_alpha   90.00
_cell.angle_beta   90.00
_cell.angle_gamma   90.00
#
_symmetry.space_group_name_H-M   'P 1'
#
loop_
_entity.id
_entity.type
_entity.pdbx_description
1 polymer ?
#
loop_
_entity_poly.entity_id
_entity_poly.type
_entity_poly.pdbx_seq_one_letter_code
_entity_poly.pdbx_strand_id
1 'polypeptide(L)'
;MSQTTSQKRYTPAAITFIVAQVVLISTVVALPLIRSAKLQRETRLPEFHNAPREIRPTYNDPRVVTDDQLAMVLHKLRPQLRQEKPKINYVDHALRFWGADAEFKDQQCLSGQEMRQMLLDHRSFSSFWGDDAKSLVYSHPDEDRIAVRTQAGNATASH
;
A
#
# COMPACT_ATOMS: atom_id res chain seq x y z
N MET A 1 77.04 -0.21 52.27
CA MET A 1 75.93 0.66 51.81
C MET A 1 74.79 -0.25 51.39
N SER A 2 73.82 -0.50 52.27
CA SER A 2 72.67 -1.37 51.97
C SER A 2 71.42 -0.50 51.89
N GLN A 3 70.84 -0.38 50.69
CA GLN A 3 69.57 0.31 50.48
C GLN A 3 68.43 -0.68 50.73
N THR A 4 67.65 -0.44 51.77
CA THR A 4 66.37 -1.12 52.05
C THR A 4 65.28 -0.53 51.17
N THR A 5 64.80 -1.32 50.21
CA THR A 5 63.62 -1.03 49.38
C THR A 5 62.35 -1.15 50.23
N SER A 6 61.72 -0.02 50.54
CA SER A 6 60.42 0.04 51.22
C SER A 6 59.30 -0.37 50.25
N GLN A 7 58.74 -1.56 50.43
CA GLN A 7 57.56 -2.00 49.70
C GLN A 7 56.32 -1.25 50.22
N LYS A 8 55.77 -0.34 49.40
CA LYS A 8 54.48 0.29 49.66
C LYS A 8 53.37 -0.76 49.70
N ARG A 9 52.85 -1.05 50.89
CA ARG A 9 51.65 -1.87 51.07
C ARG A 9 50.42 -1.02 50.75
N TYR A 10 49.74 -1.33 49.65
CA TYR A 10 48.49 -0.68 49.28
C TYR A 10 47.37 -1.16 50.22
N THR A 11 46.53 -0.23 50.68
CA THR A 11 45.36 -0.58 51.50
C THR A 11 44.36 -1.37 50.65
N PRO A 12 43.58 -2.29 51.24
CA PRO A 12 42.59 -3.08 50.51
C PRO A 12 41.60 -2.18 49.74
N ALA A 13 41.25 -1.01 50.29
CA ALA A 13 40.41 -0.02 49.61
C ALA A 13 41.05 0.53 48.32
N ALA A 14 42.37 0.76 48.30
CA ALA A 14 43.08 1.22 47.11
C ALA A 14 43.12 0.14 46.01
N ILE A 15 43.27 -1.13 46.39
CA ILE A 15 43.23 -2.26 45.45
C ILE A 15 41.82 -2.38 44.85
N THR A 16 40.77 -2.33 45.67
CA THR A 16 39.38 -2.39 45.19
C THR A 16 39.05 -1.23 44.25
N PHE A 17 39.51 -0.01 44.57
CA PHE A 17 39.33 1.14 43.70
C PHE A 17 40.00 0.95 42.33
N ILE A 18 41.25 0.47 42.31
CA ILE A 18 41.97 0.21 41.06
C ILE A 18 41.26 -0.86 40.22
N VAL A 19 40.82 -1.95 40.84
CA VAL A 19 40.07 -3.01 40.14
C VAL A 19 38.77 -2.47 39.56
N ALA A 20 38.03 -1.66 40.32
CA ALA A 20 36.79 -1.04 39.85
C ALA A 20 37.04 -0.11 38.65
N GLN A 21 38.13 0.68 38.66
CA GLN A 21 38.52 1.54 37.54
C GLN A 21 38.88 0.72 36.29
N VAL A 22 39.63 -0.37 36.45
CA VAL A 22 39.99 -1.25 35.34
C VAL A 22 38.76 -1.91 34.73
N VAL A 23 37.82 -2.38 35.56
CA VAL A 23 36.55 -2.95 35.09
C VAL A 23 35.70 -1.89 34.37
N LEU A 24 35.61 -0.67 34.92
CA LEU A 24 34.88 0.42 34.29
C LEU A 24 35.47 0.77 32.91
N ILE A 25 36.78 0.98 32.84
CA ILE A 25 37.46 1.37 31.61
C ILE A 25 37.35 0.25 30.56
N SER A 26 37.60 -1.01 30.95
CA SER A 26 37.47 -2.15 30.05
C SER A 26 36.05 -2.30 29.49
N THR A 27 35.03 -2.06 30.31
CA THR A 27 33.62 -2.12 29.88
C THR A 27 33.30 -0.99 28.89
N VAL A 28 33.73 0.23 29.21
CA VAL A 28 33.52 1.42 28.35
C VAL A 28 34.22 1.27 26.99
N VAL A 29 35.34 0.56 26.92
CA VAL A 29 36.07 0.32 25.65
C VAL A 29 35.54 -0.91 24.91
N ALA A 30 35.29 -2.03 25.59
CA ALA A 30 34.91 -3.29 24.94
C ALA A 30 33.51 -3.23 24.32
N LEU A 31 32.53 -2.61 24.99
CA LEU A 31 31.16 -2.50 24.48
C LEU A 31 31.05 -1.80 23.12
N PRO A 32 31.63 -0.61 22.89
CA PRO A 32 31.59 0.04 21.60
C PRO A 32 32.39 -0.72 20.53
N LEU A 33 33.50 -1.38 20.87
CA LEU A 33 34.25 -2.21 19.92
C LEU A 33 33.41 -3.41 19.44
N ILE A 34 32.75 -4.12 20.35
CA ILE A 34 31.88 -5.26 20.01
C ILE A 34 30.69 -4.79 19.17
N ARG A 35 30.06 -3.67 19.54
CA ARG A 35 28.95 -3.09 18.76
C ARG A 35 29.40 -2.68 17.36
N SER A 36 30.53 -1.99 17.24
CA SER A 36 31.06 -1.54 15.95
C SER A 36 31.42 -2.72 15.05
N ALA A 37 32.06 -3.76 15.60
CA ALA A 37 32.35 -4.98 14.87
C ALA A 37 31.08 -5.71 14.40
N LYS A 38 30.01 -5.70 15.20
CA LYS A 38 28.70 -6.26 14.81
C LYS A 38 28.06 -5.45 13.68
N LEU A 39 28.04 -4.13 13.79
CA LEU A 39 27.52 -3.22 12.76
C LEU A 39 28.27 -3.35 11.43
N GLN A 40 29.61 -3.44 11.47
CA GLN A 40 30.43 -3.66 10.27
C GLN A 40 30.19 -5.03 9.61
N ARG A 41 29.79 -6.04 10.39
CA ARG A 41 29.47 -7.37 9.86
C ARG A 41 28.15 -7.38 9.07
N GLU A 42 27.25 -6.47 9.41
CA GLU A 42 25.94 -6.31 8.76
C GLU A 42 26.03 -5.45 7.49
N THR A 43 27.00 -4.54 7.38
CA THR A 43 27.28 -3.76 6.16
C THR A 43 28.13 -4.54 5.15
N ARG A 44 27.59 -5.64 4.64
CA ARG A 44 28.07 -6.16 3.34
C ARG A 44 27.43 -5.33 2.24
N LEU A 45 28.26 -4.81 1.34
CA LEU A 45 27.76 -4.18 0.12
C LEU A 45 26.88 -5.20 -0.63
N PRO A 46 25.70 -4.79 -1.11
CA PRO A 46 24.88 -5.67 -1.94
C PRO A 46 25.69 -6.13 -3.15
N GLU A 47 25.46 -7.36 -3.58
CA GLU A 47 26.15 -7.90 -4.73
C GLU A 47 25.81 -7.07 -5.97
N PHE A 48 26.85 -6.62 -6.67
CA PHE A 48 26.69 -5.79 -7.86
C PHE A 48 26.27 -6.67 -9.04
N HIS A 49 25.05 -6.46 -9.55
CA HIS A 49 24.53 -7.18 -10.70
C HIS A 49 24.69 -6.33 -11.97
N ASN A 50 25.61 -6.73 -12.84
CA ASN A 50 25.85 -6.08 -14.15
C ASN A 50 24.80 -6.43 -15.21
N ALA A 51 24.03 -7.50 -15.00
CA ALA A 51 22.95 -7.88 -15.90
C ALA A 51 21.63 -7.23 -15.44
N PRO A 52 20.82 -6.67 -16.35
CA PRO A 52 19.47 -6.21 -16.02
C PRO A 52 18.68 -7.35 -15.36
N ARG A 53 18.18 -7.13 -14.15
CA ARG A 53 17.26 -8.07 -13.53
C ARG A 53 15.91 -7.96 -14.25
N GLU A 54 15.47 -9.05 -14.85
CA GLU A 54 14.13 -9.15 -15.41
C GLU A 54 13.12 -9.22 -14.25
N ILE A 55 12.56 -8.07 -13.86
CA ILE A 55 11.48 -8.00 -12.89
C ILE A 55 10.18 -8.24 -13.65
N ARG A 56 9.73 -9.49 -13.67
CA ARG A 56 8.37 -9.80 -14.14
C ARG A 56 7.36 -9.36 -13.10
N PRO A 57 6.17 -8.89 -13.48
CA PRO A 57 5.08 -8.70 -12.53
C PRO A 57 4.73 -10.07 -11.93
N THR A 58 5.22 -10.35 -10.71
CA THR A 58 4.75 -11.49 -9.92
C THR A 58 3.46 -11.07 -9.26
N TYR A 59 2.38 -10.99 -10.04
CA TYR A 59 1.03 -10.75 -9.50
C TYR A 59 0.57 -11.90 -8.58
N ASN A 60 1.29 -13.02 -8.60
CA ASN A 60 1.02 -14.25 -7.88
C ASN A 60 2.14 -14.62 -6.89
N ASP A 61 2.64 -13.66 -6.11
CA ASP A 61 3.57 -13.98 -5.01
C ASP A 61 2.76 -14.36 -3.74
N PRO A 62 2.72 -15.65 -3.34
CA PRO A 62 1.96 -16.10 -2.17
C PRO A 62 2.49 -15.57 -0.84
N ARG A 63 3.71 -14.99 -0.82
CA ARG A 63 4.24 -14.29 0.36
C ARG A 63 3.62 -12.91 0.54
N VAL A 64 3.04 -12.34 -0.52
CA VAL A 64 2.38 -11.04 -0.52
C VAL A 64 0.87 -11.22 -0.41
N VAL A 65 0.28 -12.05 -1.28
CA VAL A 65 -1.16 -12.36 -1.28
C VAL A 65 -1.38 -13.79 -1.77
N THR A 66 -2.14 -14.58 -1.01
CA THR A 66 -2.55 -15.92 -1.45
C THR A 66 -3.76 -15.84 -2.39
N ASP A 67 -3.97 -16.87 -3.21
CA ASP A 67 -5.15 -16.94 -4.09
C ASP A 67 -6.46 -16.85 -3.30
N ASP A 68 -6.54 -17.46 -2.12
CA ASP A 68 -7.71 -17.37 -1.23
C ASP A 68 -7.96 -15.93 -0.75
N GLN A 69 -6.89 -15.21 -0.40
CA GLN A 69 -6.99 -13.81 0.01
C GLN A 69 -7.41 -12.93 -1.16
N LEU A 70 -6.83 -13.14 -2.34
CA LEU A 70 -7.22 -12.42 -3.55
C LEU A 70 -8.69 -12.70 -3.91
N ALA A 71 -9.11 -13.97 -3.90
CA ALA A 71 -10.48 -14.38 -4.17
C ALA A 71 -11.46 -13.74 -3.17
N MET A 72 -11.12 -13.70 -1.88
CA MET A 72 -11.92 -13.03 -0.86
C MET A 72 -12.05 -11.51 -1.12
N VAL A 73 -10.98 -10.83 -1.52
CA VAL A 73 -11.02 -9.40 -1.84
C VAL A 73 -11.86 -9.16 -3.09
N LEU A 74 -11.62 -9.90 -4.17
CA LEU A 74 -12.39 -9.81 -5.40
C LEU A 74 -13.88 -10.11 -5.16
N HIS A 75 -14.21 -11.06 -4.27
CA HIS A 75 -15.57 -11.35 -3.86
C HIS A 75 -16.26 -10.12 -3.23
N LYS A 76 -15.54 -9.36 -2.41
CA LYS A 76 -16.06 -8.14 -1.76
C LYS A 76 -16.18 -6.95 -2.72
N LEU A 77 -15.35 -6.90 -3.76
CA LEU A 77 -15.31 -5.80 -4.74
C LEU A 77 -16.33 -5.94 -5.88
N ARG A 78 -17.13 -7.02 -5.91
CA ARG A 78 -18.13 -7.21 -6.95
C ARG A 78 -19.18 -6.09 -6.92
N PRO A 79 -19.70 -5.67 -8.08
CA PRO A 79 -20.58 -4.51 -8.18
C PRO A 79 -22.03 -4.87 -7.82
N GLN A 80 -22.33 -4.96 -6.52
CA GLN A 80 -23.70 -5.15 -5.99
C GLN A 80 -24.56 -3.89 -6.17
N LEU A 81 -24.82 -3.53 -7.43
CA LEU A 81 -25.40 -2.26 -7.85
C LEU A 81 -26.85 -2.38 -8.36
N ARG A 82 -27.51 -3.54 -8.18
CA ARG A 82 -28.94 -3.71 -8.52
C ARG A 82 -29.92 -3.02 -7.57
N GLN A 83 -29.43 -2.36 -6.53
CA GLN A 83 -30.21 -1.45 -5.69
C GLN A 83 -30.76 -0.26 -6.50
N GLU A 84 -31.85 0.35 -6.04
CA GLU A 84 -32.49 1.47 -6.74
C GLU A 84 -31.51 2.65 -6.93
N LYS A 85 -31.32 3.06 -8.18
CA LYS A 85 -30.57 4.26 -8.60
C LYS A 85 -29.11 4.31 -8.12
N PRO A 86 -28.23 3.37 -8.53
CA PRO A 86 -26.82 3.42 -8.17
C PRO A 86 -26.17 4.73 -8.64
N LYS A 87 -25.15 5.24 -7.95
CA LYS A 87 -24.45 6.42 -8.46
C LYS A 87 -23.72 6.08 -9.77
N ILE A 88 -23.82 6.95 -10.78
CA ILE A 88 -23.19 6.74 -12.11
C ILE A 88 -21.68 6.49 -11.97
N ASN A 89 -21.00 7.19 -11.06
CA ASN A 89 -19.57 6.98 -10.83
C ASN A 89 -19.23 5.58 -10.30
N TYR A 90 -20.11 4.95 -9.51
CA TYR A 90 -19.89 3.57 -9.06
C TYR A 90 -20.03 2.58 -10.21
N VAL A 91 -20.96 2.83 -11.13
CA VAL A 91 -21.13 2.02 -12.36
C VAL A 91 -19.91 2.19 -13.27
N ASP A 92 -19.44 3.42 -13.50
CA ASP A 92 -18.24 3.70 -14.30
C ASP A 92 -16.98 3.05 -13.69
N HIS A 93 -16.74 3.22 -12.39
CA HIS A 93 -15.58 2.61 -11.72
C HIS A 93 -15.65 1.07 -11.74
N ALA A 94 -16.82 0.49 -11.51
CA ALA A 94 -17.00 -0.96 -11.59
C ALA A 94 -16.74 -1.48 -13.01
N LEU A 95 -17.25 -0.80 -14.04
CA LEU A 95 -17.02 -1.18 -15.43
C LEU A 95 -15.53 -1.09 -15.81
N ARG A 96 -14.82 -0.06 -15.35
CA ARG A 96 -13.37 0.07 -15.57
C ARG A 96 -12.56 -1.01 -14.86
N PHE A 97 -12.98 -1.42 -13.66
CA PHE A 97 -12.28 -2.43 -12.87
C PHE A 97 -12.52 -3.85 -13.42
N TRP A 98 -13.76 -4.19 -13.73
CA TRP A 98 -14.16 -5.55 -14.09
C TRP A 98 -14.19 -5.80 -15.60
N GLY A 99 -14.40 -4.76 -16.41
CA GLY A 99 -14.55 -4.86 -17.86
C GLY A 99 -15.97 -5.18 -18.33
N ALA A 100 -16.20 -5.01 -19.63
CA ALA A 100 -17.52 -5.19 -20.26
C ALA A 100 -17.96 -6.66 -20.33
N ASP A 101 -17.02 -7.60 -20.30
CA ASP A 101 -17.29 -9.04 -20.42
C ASP A 101 -17.39 -9.73 -19.04
N ALA A 102 -17.41 -8.95 -17.95
CA ALA A 102 -17.51 -9.48 -16.61
C ALA A 102 -18.90 -10.07 -16.32
N GLU A 103 -18.92 -11.30 -15.82
CA GLU A 103 -20.12 -12.00 -15.37
C GLU A 103 -20.04 -12.34 -13.88
N PHE A 104 -21.18 -12.25 -13.20
CA PHE A 104 -21.29 -12.55 -11.78
C PHE A 104 -22.47 -13.48 -11.53
N LYS A 105 -22.26 -14.54 -10.74
CA LYS A 105 -23.33 -15.48 -10.35
C LYS A 105 -24.30 -14.87 -9.35
N ASP A 106 -23.86 -13.84 -8.63
CA ASP A 106 -24.65 -13.13 -7.63
C ASP A 106 -25.69 -12.25 -8.31
N GLN A 107 -26.97 -12.50 -8.02
CA GLN A 107 -28.08 -11.76 -8.63
C GLN A 107 -28.08 -10.29 -8.26
N GLN A 108 -27.45 -9.86 -7.16
CA GLN A 108 -27.36 -8.45 -6.79
C GLN A 108 -26.30 -7.69 -7.61
N CYS A 109 -25.46 -8.41 -8.35
CA CYS A 109 -24.41 -7.82 -9.17
C CYS A 109 -24.90 -7.47 -10.57
N LEU A 110 -24.45 -6.32 -11.07
CA LEU A 110 -24.59 -5.97 -12.49
C LEU A 110 -23.46 -6.63 -13.30
N SER A 111 -23.80 -7.21 -14.44
CA SER A 111 -22.82 -7.65 -15.42
C SER A 111 -22.12 -6.47 -16.09
N GLY A 112 -20.95 -6.71 -16.68
CA GLY A 112 -20.23 -5.70 -17.46
C GLY A 112 -21.06 -5.14 -18.62
N GLN A 113 -21.86 -5.99 -19.25
CA GLN A 113 -22.75 -5.60 -20.35
C GLN A 113 -23.88 -4.68 -19.87
N GLU A 114 -24.53 -5.01 -18.75
CA GLU A 114 -25.55 -4.15 -18.15
C GLU A 114 -24.96 -2.79 -17.75
N MET A 115 -23.80 -2.78 -17.08
CA MET A 115 -23.12 -1.53 -16.71
C MET A 115 -22.78 -0.68 -17.94
N ARG A 116 -22.28 -1.29 -19.02
CA ARG A 116 -22.01 -0.60 -20.28
C ARG A 116 -23.29 -0.03 -20.90
N GLN A 117 -24.36 -0.81 -20.94
CA GLN A 117 -25.63 -0.38 -21.51
C GLN A 117 -26.25 0.78 -20.70
N MET A 118 -26.16 0.74 -19.37
CA MET A 118 -26.59 1.82 -18.49
C MET A 118 -25.90 3.16 -18.78
N LEU A 119 -24.65 3.13 -19.24
CA LEU A 119 -23.85 4.32 -19.50
C LEU A 119 -23.93 4.82 -20.95
N LEU A 120 -24.25 3.93 -21.91
CA LEU A 120 -24.24 4.25 -23.34
C LEU A 120 -25.63 4.35 -23.98
N ASP A 121 -26.65 3.68 -23.42
CA ASP A 121 -28.02 3.69 -23.93
C ASP A 121 -28.91 4.56 -23.04
N HIS A 122 -29.41 5.66 -23.61
CA HIS A 122 -30.29 6.58 -22.90
C HIS A 122 -31.60 5.94 -22.44
N ARG A 123 -32.14 4.96 -23.18
CA ARG A 123 -33.38 4.26 -22.80
C ARG A 123 -33.14 3.41 -21.56
N SER A 124 -32.02 2.68 -21.55
CA SER A 124 -31.60 1.91 -20.38
C SER A 124 -31.31 2.82 -19.20
N PHE A 125 -30.61 3.94 -19.41
CA PHE A 125 -30.41 4.95 -18.37
C PHE A 125 -31.74 5.38 -17.71
N SER A 126 -32.76 5.74 -18.49
CA SER A 126 -34.06 6.12 -17.93
C SER A 126 -34.74 4.98 -17.15
N SER A 127 -34.59 3.72 -17.57
CA SER A 127 -35.14 2.58 -16.83
C SER A 127 -34.51 2.35 -15.44
N PHE A 128 -33.24 2.72 -15.24
CA PHE A 128 -32.53 2.50 -13.98
C PHE A 128 -32.62 3.69 -13.01
N TRP A 129 -32.73 4.92 -13.51
CA TRP A 129 -32.79 6.13 -12.68
C TRP A 129 -34.18 6.81 -12.63
N GLY A 130 -35.11 6.40 -13.49
CA GLY A 130 -36.47 6.92 -13.60
C GLY A 130 -36.58 8.18 -14.46
N ASP A 131 -37.80 8.57 -14.78
CA ASP A 131 -38.09 9.71 -15.68
C ASP A 131 -37.69 11.08 -15.09
N ASP A 132 -37.56 11.16 -13.76
CA ASP A 132 -37.06 12.36 -13.05
C ASP A 132 -35.53 12.55 -13.19
N ALA A 133 -34.83 11.53 -13.68
CA ALA A 133 -33.39 11.61 -13.89
C ALA A 133 -33.09 12.53 -15.08
N LYS A 134 -32.37 13.62 -14.81
CA LYS A 134 -31.92 14.52 -15.88
C LYS A 134 -31.15 13.69 -16.91
N SER A 135 -31.57 13.79 -18.17
CA SER A 135 -30.93 13.08 -19.29
C SER A 135 -29.41 13.19 -19.23
N LEU A 136 -28.76 12.07 -19.51
CA LEU A 136 -27.30 11.96 -19.66
C LEU A 136 -26.81 12.88 -20.79
N VAL A 137 -27.64 13.11 -21.82
CA VAL A 137 -27.33 13.99 -22.94
C VAL A 137 -28.30 15.19 -22.91
N TYR A 138 -27.77 16.41 -22.98
CA TYR A 138 -28.57 17.63 -22.98
C TYR A 138 -28.02 18.65 -23.97
N SER A 139 -28.89 19.51 -24.51
CA SER A 139 -28.45 20.65 -25.34
C SER A 139 -27.85 21.73 -24.44
N HIS A 140 -26.62 22.15 -24.73
CA HIS A 140 -25.97 23.23 -24.01
C HIS A 140 -26.70 24.55 -24.31
N PRO A 141 -27.20 25.28 -23.29
CA PRO A 141 -28.03 26.47 -23.51
C PRO A 141 -27.36 27.54 -24.36
N ASP A 142 -26.04 27.68 -24.24
CA ASP A 142 -25.28 28.79 -24.82
C ASP A 142 -24.57 28.46 -26.15
N GLU A 143 -24.45 27.19 -26.55
CA GLU A 143 -23.55 26.81 -27.65
C GLU A 143 -24.22 26.04 -28.80
N ASP A 144 -25.53 25.79 -28.75
CA ASP A 144 -26.25 24.93 -29.72
C ASP A 144 -25.53 23.58 -29.97
N ARG A 145 -24.88 23.07 -28.92
CA ARG A 145 -24.09 21.84 -28.92
C ARG A 145 -24.74 20.80 -28.03
N ILE A 146 -24.57 19.54 -28.41
CA ILE A 146 -24.93 18.39 -27.58
C ILE A 146 -23.84 18.20 -26.53
N ALA A 147 -24.20 18.24 -25.25
CA ALA A 147 -23.32 18.01 -24.12
C ALA A 147 -23.72 16.75 -23.36
N VAL A 148 -22.73 16.07 -22.77
CA VAL A 148 -22.95 14.94 -21.86
C VAL A 148 -22.88 15.45 -20.44
N ARG A 149 -23.81 15.02 -19.60
CA ARG A 149 -23.85 15.30 -18.17
C ARG A 149 -22.73 14.53 -17.47
N THR A 150 -21.53 15.08 -17.58
CA THR A 150 -20.47 14.78 -16.63
C THR A 150 -20.81 15.55 -15.36
N GLN A 151 -20.76 14.90 -14.21
CA GLN A 151 -20.70 15.63 -12.96
C GLN A 151 -19.46 16.55 -13.11
N ALA A 152 -19.60 17.86 -13.01
CA ALA A 152 -18.51 18.83 -13.17
C ALA A 152 -18.63 19.90 -12.08
N GLY A 153 -17.56 20.07 -11.28
CA GLY A 153 -17.47 21.03 -10.16
C GLY A 153 -16.49 20.54 -9.08
N ASN A 154 -16.30 21.31 -8.00
CA ASN A 154 -15.39 21.00 -6.86
C ASN A 154 -15.70 19.69 -6.08
N ALA A 155 -16.59 18.85 -6.60
CA ALA A 155 -17.01 17.58 -6.04
C ALA A 155 -17.24 16.57 -7.17
N THR A 156 -16.20 16.31 -7.96
CA THR A 156 -16.14 15.21 -8.92
C THR A 156 -14.89 14.39 -8.74
N ALA A 157 -15.02 13.10 -9.03
CA ALA A 157 -14.11 11.99 -8.74
C ALA A 157 -12.65 12.42 -8.56
N SER A 158 -12.07 12.05 -7.42
CA SER A 158 -10.64 12.13 -7.16
C SER A 158 -9.83 11.72 -8.39
N HIS A 159 -9.37 12.74 -9.11
CA HIS A 159 -8.05 12.84 -9.71
C HIS A 159 -7.55 14.26 -9.42
#